data_AF-A0A955VSR4-F1
#
_entry.id   AF-A0A955VSR4-F1
#
_cell.length_a   1.000
_cell.length_b   1.000
_cell.length_c   1.000
_cell.angle_alpha   90.00
_cell.angle_beta   90.00
_cell.angle_gamma   90.00
#
_symmetry.space_group_name_H-M   'P 1'
#
loop_
_entity.id
_entity.type
_entity.pdbx_description
1 polymer ?
#
loop_
_entity_poly.entity_id
_entity_poly.type
_entity_poly.pdbx_seq_one_letter_code
_entity_poly.pdbx_strand_id
1 'polypeptide(L)'
;GPPIRVSAAPSGGFFDLQIAWVDGRYVVSWLAPFGQRSRTLASNGCPQGEERRIRANPDAVILPSSSAMAVTADRYAVVFTQERIRPDGWWRGWGTFVQVYDLEGNPVG
;
A
#
# COMPACT_ATOMS: atom_id res chain seq x y z
N GLY A 1 -9.15 22.11 9.89
CA GLY A 1 -8.48 22.50 8.62
C GLY A 1 -9.19 21.83 7.46
N PRO A 2 -8.87 22.21 6.21
CA PRO A 2 -9.42 21.53 5.03
C PRO A 2 -8.93 20.07 4.94
N PRO A 3 -9.68 19.16 4.30
CA PRO A 3 -9.24 17.80 4.03
C PRO A 3 -7.94 17.78 3.22
N ILE A 4 -7.05 16.83 3.51
CA ILE A 4 -5.77 16.67 2.81
C ILE A 4 -5.88 15.49 1.85
N ARG A 5 -5.49 15.70 0.59
CA ARG A 5 -5.42 14.64 -0.42
C ARG A 5 -4.17 13.80 -0.19
N VAL A 6 -4.36 12.49 -0.02
CA VAL A 6 -3.28 11.52 0.26
C VAL A 6 -2.71 10.90 -1.01
N SER A 7 -3.58 10.63 -2.01
CA SER A 7 -3.23 9.98 -3.27
C SER A 7 -2.85 10.97 -4.38
N ALA A 8 -1.94 10.53 -5.27
CA ALA A 8 -1.54 11.31 -6.45
C ALA A 8 -2.52 11.14 -7.64
N ALA A 9 -3.25 10.02 -7.70
CA ALA A 9 -4.14 9.71 -8.82
C ALA A 9 -5.52 10.40 -8.71
N PRO A 10 -6.02 11.02 -9.79
CA PRO A 10 -7.29 11.77 -9.76
C PRO A 10 -8.56 10.91 -9.87
N SER A 11 -8.48 9.62 -10.22
CA SER A 11 -9.67 8.79 -10.44
C SER A 11 -9.42 7.29 -10.31
N GLY A 12 -10.39 6.61 -9.70
CA GLY A 12 -10.37 5.18 -9.40
C GLY A 12 -11.13 4.88 -8.12
N GLY A 13 -11.81 3.74 -8.04
CA GLY A 13 -12.38 3.28 -6.78
C GLY A 13 -11.25 2.98 -5.80
N PHE A 14 -11.24 3.69 -4.67
CA PHE A 14 -10.32 3.41 -3.57
C PHE A 14 -11.09 2.67 -2.48
N PHE A 15 -10.56 1.54 -2.03
CA PHE A 15 -11.20 0.69 -1.03
C PHE A 15 -10.17 0.30 0.03
N ASP A 16 -10.62 -0.32 1.13
CA ASP A 16 -9.75 -0.82 2.20
C ASP A 16 -8.70 0.20 2.68
N LEU A 17 -9.17 1.39 3.03
CA LEU A 17 -8.32 2.44 3.59
C LEU A 17 -7.86 2.05 5.00
N GLN A 18 -6.55 2.17 5.23
CA GLN A 18 -5.92 1.89 6.51
C GLN A 18 -5.00 3.03 6.89
N ILE A 19 -5.05 3.41 8.15
CA ILE A 19 -4.23 4.48 8.70
C ILE A 19 -3.69 4.05 10.05
N ALA A 20 -2.42 4.35 10.29
CA ALA A 20 -1.76 4.14 11.56
C ALA A 20 -0.90 5.35 11.89
N TRP A 21 -0.75 5.61 13.19
CA TRP A 21 0.15 6.64 13.70
C TRP A 21 1.41 5.99 14.26
N VAL A 22 2.57 6.47 13.83
CA VAL A 22 3.88 5.96 14.26
C VAL A 22 4.88 7.10 14.24
N ASP A 23 5.64 7.25 15.33
CA ASP A 23 6.76 8.19 15.43
C ASP A 23 6.47 9.61 14.87
N GLY A 24 5.34 10.19 15.26
CA GLY A 24 4.95 11.55 14.84
C GLY A 24 4.40 11.66 13.41
N ARG A 25 4.11 10.54 12.75
CA ARG A 25 3.70 10.46 11.35
C ARG A 25 2.48 9.56 11.18
N TYR A 26 1.72 9.80 10.11
CA TYR A 26 0.71 8.86 9.64
C TYR A 26 1.29 7.96 8.56
N VAL A 27 1.07 6.66 8.64
CA VAL A 27 1.21 5.75 7.50
C VAL A 27 -0.19 5.45 7.00
N VAL A 28 -0.42 5.68 5.72
CA VAL A 28 -1.70 5.42 5.07
C VAL A 28 -1.49 4.37 3.99
N SER A 29 -2.34 3.35 3.96
CA SER A 29 -2.39 2.36 2.88
C SER A 29 -3.81 2.28 2.32
N TRP A 30 -3.92 2.03 1.03
CA TRP A 30 -5.21 1.90 0.37
C TRP A 30 -5.12 1.01 -0.85
N LEU A 31 -6.24 0.38 -1.18
CA LEU A 31 -6.40 -0.32 -2.44
C LEU A 31 -6.75 0.69 -3.53
N ALA A 32 -5.98 0.69 -4.62
CA ALA A 32 -6.26 1.46 -5.83
C ALA A 32 -6.43 0.52 -7.05
N PRO A 33 -6.97 1.01 -8.18
CA PRO A 33 -6.91 0.26 -9.42
C PRO A 33 -5.48 -0.19 -9.72
N PHE A 34 -5.31 -1.47 -9.99
CA PHE A 34 -4.03 -2.11 -10.26
C PHE A 34 -3.06 -2.19 -9.07
N GLY A 35 -3.52 -2.09 -7.82
CA GLY A 35 -2.71 -2.54 -6.69
C GLY A 35 -2.88 -1.78 -5.39
N GLN A 36 -2.28 -2.34 -4.34
CA GLN A 36 -2.18 -1.70 -3.06
C GLN A 36 -1.17 -0.55 -3.13
N ARG A 37 -1.46 0.54 -2.44
CA ARG A 37 -0.65 1.75 -2.36
C ARG A 37 -0.39 2.10 -0.91
N SER A 38 0.71 2.79 -0.66
CA SER A 38 0.97 3.43 0.63
C SER A 38 1.61 4.79 0.48
N ARG A 39 1.48 5.60 1.53
CA ARG A 39 2.17 6.88 1.68
C ARG A 39 2.32 7.26 3.15
N THR A 40 3.42 7.92 3.48
CA THR A 40 3.66 8.51 4.79
C THR A 40 3.28 10.00 4.77
N LEU A 41 2.65 10.47 5.85
CA LEU A 41 2.32 11.88 6.06
C LEU A 41 2.97 12.35 7.37
N ALA A 42 3.40 13.60 7.40
CA ALA A 42 3.77 14.28 8.64
C ALA A 42 2.54 14.45 9.57
N SER A 43 2.78 14.84 10.83
CA SER A 43 1.74 15.15 11.82
C SER A 43 0.72 16.19 11.36
N ASN A 44 1.14 17.14 10.53
CA ASN A 44 0.30 18.16 9.92
C ASN A 44 -0.41 17.67 8.64
N GLY A 45 -0.25 16.40 8.28
CA GLY A 45 -0.82 15.75 7.10
C GLY A 45 -0.09 16.03 5.79
N CYS A 46 1.01 16.79 5.79
CA CYS A 46 1.82 16.98 4.59
C CYS A 46 2.41 15.64 4.11
N PRO A 47 2.25 15.27 2.84
CA PRO A 47 2.87 14.06 2.32
C PRO A 47 4.39 14.09 2.43
N GLN A 48 4.97 12.98 2.87
CA GLN A 48 6.41 12.80 2.97
C GLN A 48 6.83 11.78 1.92
N GLY A 49 7.52 12.27 0.88
CA GLY A 49 7.94 11.47 -0.25
C GLY A 49 6.82 11.12 -1.25
N GLU A 50 7.13 10.16 -2.10
CA GLU A 50 6.27 9.71 -3.19
C GLU A 50 5.24 8.67 -2.72
N GLU A 51 4.12 8.59 -3.44
CA GLU A 51 3.21 7.46 -3.33
C GLU A 51 3.94 6.17 -3.77
N ARG A 52 3.80 5.09 -3.00
CA ARG A 52 4.43 3.80 -3.29
C ARG A 52 3.41 2.79 -3.77
N ARG A 53 3.76 2.06 -4.83
CA ARG A 53 3.01 0.87 -5.27
C ARG A 53 3.53 -0.35 -4.54
N ILE A 54 2.65 -1.01 -3.81
CA ILE A 54 2.92 -2.28 -3.15
C ILE A 54 2.57 -3.38 -4.15
N ARG A 55 3.54 -4.22 -4.48
CA ARG A 55 3.38 -5.26 -5.49
C ARG A 55 4.26 -6.45 -5.15
N ALA A 56 3.67 -7.65 -5.06
CA ALA A 56 4.43 -8.89 -4.87
C ALA A 56 4.98 -9.46 -6.18
N ASN A 57 4.37 -9.16 -7.33
CA ASN A 57 4.79 -9.66 -8.65
C ASN A 57 4.73 -8.54 -9.73
N PRO A 58 5.85 -8.17 -10.40
CA PRO A 58 5.92 -7.19 -11.51
C PRO A 58 4.86 -7.41 -12.61
N ASP A 59 4.54 -8.66 -12.90
CA ASP A 59 3.76 -9.06 -14.08
C ASP A 59 2.28 -9.32 -13.78
N ALA A 60 1.88 -9.30 -12.51
CA ALA A 60 0.50 -9.56 -12.14
C ALA A 60 -0.41 -8.36 -12.46
N VAL A 61 -1.59 -8.62 -13.02
CA VAL A 61 -2.72 -7.69 -12.97
C VAL A 61 -3.24 -7.76 -11.54
N ILE A 62 -2.92 -6.72 -10.76
CA ILE A 62 -3.24 -6.72 -9.35
C ILE A 62 -4.73 -6.37 -9.21
N LEU A 63 -5.53 -7.36 -8.83
CA LEU A 63 -6.80 -7.15 -8.15
C LEU A 63 -6.56 -7.46 -6.67
N PRO A 64 -5.93 -6.60 -5.85
CA PRO A 64 -5.95 -6.86 -4.42
C PRO A 64 -7.41 -6.85 -3.98
N SER A 65 -7.82 -7.84 -3.21
CA SER A 65 -9.21 -7.95 -2.76
C SER A 65 -9.37 -7.55 -1.30
N SER A 66 -8.28 -7.55 -0.55
CA SER A 66 -8.23 -7.17 0.87
C SER A 66 -6.81 -6.78 1.26
N SER A 67 -6.68 -5.83 2.18
CA SER A 67 -5.40 -5.48 2.80
C SER A 67 -5.52 -5.36 4.32
N ALA A 68 -4.40 -5.48 5.02
CA ALA A 68 -4.22 -5.24 6.45
C ALA A 68 -2.85 -4.60 6.68
N MET A 69 -2.76 -3.70 7.65
CA MET A 69 -1.52 -3.02 7.99
C MET A 69 -1.23 -3.19 9.47
N ALA A 70 0.01 -3.57 9.77
CA ALA A 70 0.56 -3.56 11.11
C ALA A 70 1.73 -2.59 11.15
N VAL A 71 1.88 -1.86 12.25
CA VAL A 71 2.94 -0.87 12.42
C VAL A 71 3.65 -1.09 13.74
N THR A 72 4.96 -0.91 13.71
CA THR A 72 5.89 -0.97 14.86
C THR A 72 6.60 0.37 14.97
N ALA A 73 7.49 0.54 15.95
CA ALA A 73 8.17 1.82 16.15
C ALA A 73 9.02 2.29 14.95
N ASP A 74 9.56 1.37 14.14
CA ASP A 74 10.50 1.66 13.06
C ASP A 74 10.06 1.16 11.68
N ARG A 75 8.95 0.42 11.59
CA ARG A 75 8.51 -0.27 10.37
C ARG A 75 7.01 -0.39 10.27
N TYR A 76 6.53 -0.60 9.05
CA TYR A 76 5.18 -1.08 8.80
C TYR A 76 5.18 -2.27 7.84
N ALA A 77 4.21 -3.16 8.02
CA ALA A 77 3.97 -4.29 7.14
C ALA A 77 2.57 -4.15 6.54
N VAL A 78 2.47 -4.35 5.22
CA VAL A 78 1.19 -4.44 4.53
C VAL A 78 0.99 -5.87 4.06
N VAL A 79 -0.02 -6.52 4.61
CA VAL A 79 -0.53 -7.81 4.16
C VAL A 79 -1.61 -7.55 3.13
N PHE A 80 -1.58 -8.26 2.01
CA PHE A 80 -2.56 -8.11 0.96
C PHE A 80 -2.78 -9.44 0.23
N THR A 81 -4.00 -9.65 -0.23
CA THR A 81 -4.28 -10.72 -1.19
C THR A 81 -3.95 -10.22 -2.59
N GLN A 82 -3.38 -11.06 -3.44
CA GLN A 82 -3.11 -10.72 -4.83
C GLN A 82 -3.30 -11.95 -5.72
N GLU A 83 -3.86 -11.71 -6.90
CA GLU A 83 -3.88 -12.70 -7.96
C GLU A 83 -2.49 -12.86 -8.58
N ARG A 84 -2.02 -14.11 -8.71
CA ARG A 84 -0.76 -14.40 -9.38
C ARG A 84 -1.03 -14.80 -10.83
N ILE A 85 -0.58 -13.95 -11.75
CA ILE A 85 -0.51 -14.28 -13.18
C ILE A 85 0.85 -14.92 -13.44
N ARG A 86 0.84 -16.05 -14.13
CA ARG A 86 2.07 -16.69 -14.61
C ARG A 86 2.66 -15.90 -15.79
N PRO A 87 3.98 -16.04 -16.03
CA PRO A 87 4.61 -15.47 -17.23
C PRO A 87 3.97 -15.94 -18.55
N ASP A 88 3.30 -17.11 -18.55
CA ASP A 88 2.59 -17.68 -19.70
C ASP A 88 1.16 -17.13 -19.89
N GLY A 89 0.72 -16.20 -19.05
CA GLY A 89 -0.60 -15.58 -19.11
C GLY A 89 -1.75 -16.45 -18.58
N TRP A 90 -1.49 -17.67 -18.12
CA TRP A 90 -2.53 -18.55 -17.57
C TRP A 90 -2.74 -18.34 -16.07
N TRP A 91 -4.02 -18.30 -15.69
CA TRP A 91 -4.52 -18.02 -14.35
C TRP A 91 -3.93 -18.98 -13.30
N ARG A 92 -3.36 -18.45 -12.21
CA ARG A 92 -3.08 -19.27 -11.01
C ARG A 92 -3.32 -18.51 -9.71
N GLY A 93 -4.58 -18.47 -9.32
CA GLY A 93 -4.98 -18.47 -7.93
C GLY A 93 -4.69 -17.20 -7.16
N TRP A 94 -5.29 -17.16 -5.98
CA TRP A 94 -5.08 -16.11 -5.00
C TRP A 94 -3.97 -16.52 -4.04
N GLY A 95 -3.10 -15.57 -3.71
CA GLY A 95 -2.11 -15.71 -2.64
C GLY A 95 -2.25 -14.56 -1.64
N THR A 96 -1.83 -14.81 -0.40
CA THR A 96 -1.63 -13.78 0.62
C THR A 96 -0.15 -13.45 0.69
N PHE A 97 0.17 -12.18 0.55
CA PHE A 97 1.52 -11.65 0.53
C PHE A 97 1.67 -10.62 1.65
N VAL A 98 2.91 -10.44 2.09
CA VAL A 98 3.28 -9.36 3.01
C VAL A 98 4.49 -8.66 2.43
N GLN A 99 4.48 -7.32 2.44
CA GLN A 99 5.66 -6.51 2.19
C GLN A 99 5.91 -5.62 3.40
N VAL A 100 7.14 -5.67 3.91
CA VAL A 100 7.59 -4.85 5.03
C VAL A 100 8.35 -3.65 4.49
N TYR A 101 8.17 -2.52 5.13
CA TYR A 101 8.76 -1.24 4.80
C TYR A 101 9.34 -0.55 6.04
N ASP A 102 10.41 0.24 5.85
CA ASP A 102 10.81 1.27 6.82
C ASP A 102 9.79 2.44 6.84
N LEU A 103 9.93 3.39 7.77
CA LEU A 103 8.99 4.52 7.88
C LEU A 103 9.05 5.49 6.69
N GLU A 104 10.16 5.49 5.95
CA GLU A 104 10.35 6.20 4.69
C GLU A 104 9.65 5.51 3.51
N GLY A 105 9.13 4.30 3.71
CA GLY A 105 8.40 3.53 2.72
C GLY A 105 9.29 2.77 1.74
N ASN A 106 10.54 2.48 2.10
CA ASN A 106 11.43 1.61 1.36
C ASN A 106 11.23 0.15 1.81
N PRO A 107 11.21 -0.82 0.88
CA PRO A 107 11.03 -2.22 1.24
C PRO A 107 12.22 -2.75 2.06
N VAL A 108 11.93 -3.54 3.10
CA VAL A 108 12.92 -4.17 3.99
C VAL A 108 12.72 -5.68 3.94
N GLY A 109 13.67 -6.39 3.31
CA GLY A 109 13.63 -7.86 3.13
C GLY A 109 13.53 -8.26 1.67
#